data_AF-A0A840ICW8-F1
#
_entry.id   AF-A0A840ICW8-F1
#
_cell.length_a   1.000
_cell.length_b   1.000
_cell.length_c   1.000
_cell.angle_alpha   90.00
_cell.angle_beta   90.00
_cell.angle_gamma   90.00
#
_symmetry.space_group_name_H-M   'P 1'
#
loop_
_entity.id
_entity.type
_entity.pdbx_description
1 polymer ?
#
loop_
_entity_poly.entity_id
_entity_poly.type
_entity_poly.pdbx_seq_one_letter_code
_entity_poly.pdbx_strand_id
1 'polypeptide(L)'
;MASRINVSLDPEYSEKLSRLAERMHVQKGTLAKSLLSTALDGADPDAAHIVQLLDGTPGAYERTQEGIAQARRGEGTSLDDLA
;
A
#
# COMPACT_ATOMS: atom_id res chain seq x y z
N MET A 1 -9.79 -12.61 4.94
CA MET A 1 -11.01 -11.79 5.08
C MET A 1 -11.23 -11.07 3.76
N ALA A 2 -12.39 -11.22 3.12
CA ALA A 2 -12.68 -10.52 1.86
C ALA A 2 -13.28 -9.14 2.17
N SER A 3 -12.61 -8.06 1.76
CA SER A 3 -13.13 -6.70 1.87
C SER A 3 -13.78 -6.28 0.55
N ARG A 4 -14.96 -5.65 0.60
CA ARG A 4 -15.65 -5.13 -0.58
C ARG A 4 -15.32 -3.66 -0.75
N ILE A 5 -14.71 -3.32 -1.87
CA ILE A 5 -14.38 -1.94 -2.25
C ILE A 5 -15.14 -1.60 -3.52
N ASN A 6 -15.81 -0.46 -3.52
CA ASN A 6 -16.44 0.09 -4.72
C ASN A 6 -15.45 1.08 -5.36
N VAL A 7 -15.16 0.91 -6.64
CA VAL A 7 -14.22 1.75 -7.38
C VAL A 7 -15.00 2.42 -8.50
N SER A 8 -14.94 3.76 -8.52
CA SER A 8 -15.46 4.58 -9.62
C SER A 8 -14.31 4.91 -10.56
N LEU A 9 -14.56 4.86 -11.86
CA LEU A 9 -13.61 5.27 -12.89
C LEU A 9 -14.13 6.53 -13.56
N ASP A 10 -13.20 7.40 -13.95
CA ASP A 10 -13.54 8.51 -14.82
C ASP A 10 -14.13 7.99 -16.15
N PRO A 11 -15.00 8.77 -16.81
CA PRO A 11 -15.69 8.33 -18.02
C PRO A 11 -14.76 7.78 -19.10
N GLU A 12 -13.61 8.44 -19.33
CA GLU A 12 -12.60 8.02 -20.31
C GLU A 12 -12.05 6.62 -20.03
N TYR A 13 -11.66 6.34 -18.78
CA TYR A 13 -11.15 5.03 -18.38
C TYR A 13 -12.24 3.96 -18.38
N SER A 14 -13.48 4.34 -18.05
CA SER A 14 -14.63 3.43 -18.12
C SER A 14 -14.91 2.97 -19.54
N GLU A 15 -14.84 3.87 -20.53
CA GLU A 15 -14.98 3.54 -21.95
C GLU A 15 -13.82 2.70 -22.47
N LYS A 16 -12.58 3.02 -22.07
CA LYS A 16 -11.41 2.21 -22.42
C LYS A 16 -11.56 0.77 -21.90
N LEU A 17 -12.01 0.61 -20.66
CA LEU A 17 -12.25 -0.70 -20.06
C LEU A 17 -13.38 -1.47 -20.79
N SER A 18 -14.48 -0.80 -21.16
CA SER A 18 -15.57 -1.42 -21.93
C SER A 18 -15.07 -1.96 -23.27
N ARG A 19 -14.34 -1.14 -24.05
CA ARG A 19 -13.78 -1.55 -25.36
C ARG A 19 -12.80 -2.71 -25.24
N LEU A 20 -11.99 -2.73 -24.18
CA LEU A 20 -11.06 -3.84 -23.92
C LEU A 20 -11.80 -5.13 -23.57
N ALA A 21 -12.83 -5.04 -22.73
CA ALA A 21 -13.65 -6.19 -22.34
C ALA A 21 -14.37 -6.81 -23.54
N GLU A 22 -14.94 -5.97 -24.41
CA GLU A 22 -15.59 -6.39 -25.66
C GLU A 22 -14.61 -7.13 -26.59
N ARG A 23 -13.44 -6.54 -26.84
CA ARG A 23 -12.41 -7.15 -27.72
C ARG A 23 -11.89 -8.49 -27.20
N MET A 24 -11.90 -8.67 -25.88
CA MET A 24 -11.44 -9.90 -25.23
C MET A 24 -12.58 -10.89 -24.95
N HIS A 25 -13.82 -10.55 -25.30
CA HIS A 25 -15.02 -11.35 -25.00
C HIS A 25 -15.17 -11.74 -23.52
N VAL A 26 -14.77 -10.84 -22.62
CA VAL A 26 -14.84 -11.04 -21.17
C VAL A 26 -15.80 -10.03 -20.53
N GLN A 27 -16.37 -10.38 -19.39
CA GLN A 27 -17.17 -9.43 -18.62
C GLN A 27 -16.29 -8.29 -18.09
N LYS A 28 -16.80 -7.06 -18.17
CA LYS A 28 -16.11 -5.84 -17.71
C LYS A 28 -15.59 -5.96 -16.28
N GLY A 29 -16.40 -6.53 -15.37
CA GLY A 29 -16.01 -6.75 -13.97
C GLY A 29 -14.86 -7.75 -13.81
N THR A 30 -14.82 -8.80 -14.61
CA THR A 30 -13.74 -9.80 -14.60
C THR A 30 -12.43 -9.21 -15.08
N LEU A 31 -12.48 -8.41 -16.16
CA LEU A 31 -11.31 -7.72 -16.67
C LEU A 31 -10.80 -6.67 -15.66
N ALA A 32 -11.71 -5.90 -15.05
CA ALA A 32 -11.37 -4.92 -14.02
C ALA A 32 -10.66 -5.57 -12.83
N LYS A 33 -11.18 -6.70 -12.33
CA LYS A 33 -10.56 -7.43 -11.22
C LYS A 33 -9.15 -7.92 -11.58
N SER A 34 -8.97 -8.47 -12.78
CA SER A 34 -7.68 -8.99 -13.21
C SER A 34 -6.65 -7.87 -13.37
N LEU A 35 -7.05 -6.75 -13.99
CA LEU A 35 -6.20 -5.56 -14.12
C LEU A 35 -5.83 -4.97 -12.76
N LEU A 36 -6.78 -4.91 -11.82
CA LEU A 36 -6.49 -4.44 -10.46
C LEU A 36 -5.52 -5.37 -9.75
N SER A 37 -5.67 -6.68 -9.86
CA SER A 37 -4.72 -7.65 -9.28
C SER A 37 -3.31 -7.42 -9.83
N THR A 38 -3.16 -7.33 -11.15
CA THR A 38 -1.86 -7.08 -11.79
C THR A 38 -1.26 -5.73 -11.40
N ALA A 39 -2.09 -4.69 -11.27
CA ALA A 39 -1.64 -3.38 -10.81
C ALA A 39 -1.17 -3.43 -9.35
N LEU A 40 -1.83 -4.22 -8.50
CA LEU A 40 -1.40 -4.44 -7.11
C LEU A 40 -0.11 -5.28 -7.04
N ASP A 41 0.04 -6.28 -7.90
CA ASP A 41 1.27 -7.09 -7.99
C ASP A 41 2.48 -6.26 -8.47
N GLY A 42 2.23 -5.28 -9.35
CA GLY A 42 3.25 -4.36 -9.86
C GLY A 42 3.48 -3.12 -8.99
N ALA A 43 2.54 -2.81 -8.09
CA ALA A 43 2.72 -1.81 -7.05
C ALA A 43 3.50 -2.47 -5.90
N ASP A 44 4.81 -2.59 -6.10
CA ASP A 44 5.71 -3.06 -5.04
C ASP A 44 5.51 -2.15 -3.80
N PRO A 45 5.20 -2.70 -2.61
CA PRO A 45 5.29 -1.98 -1.35
C PRO A 45 6.77 -1.75 -0.98
N ASP A 46 7.51 -1.08 -1.87
CA ASP A 46 8.92 -0.80 -1.67
C ASP A 46 9.07 0.26 -0.56
N ALA A 47 10.06 0.03 0.32
CA ALA A 47 10.33 0.79 1.53
C ALA A 47 10.56 2.30 1.27
N ALA A 48 10.79 2.69 0.01
CA ALA A 48 10.82 4.08 -0.43
C ALA A 48 9.52 4.85 -0.12
N HIS A 49 8.36 4.18 -0.06
CA HIS A 49 7.08 4.81 0.28
C HIS A 49 6.74 4.77 1.78
N ILE A 50 7.45 3.98 2.61
CA ILE A 50 7.30 4.02 4.07
C ILE A 50 7.69 5.40 4.63
N VAL A 51 8.60 6.11 3.97
CA VAL A 51 9.00 7.48 4.36
C VAL A 51 7.79 8.43 4.35
N GLN A 52 6.91 8.34 3.35
CA GLN A 52 5.69 9.16 3.31
C GLN A 52 4.68 8.79 4.41
N LEU A 53 4.65 7.51 4.83
CA LEU A 53 3.81 7.06 5.94
C LEU A 53 4.37 7.51 7.30
N LEU A 54 5.70 7.54 7.45
CA LEU A 54 6.38 8.07 8.63
C LEU A 54 6.25 9.60 8.72
N ASP A 55 6.34 10.32 7.60
CA ASP A 55 6.10 11.76 7.53
C ASP A 55 4.63 12.15 7.79
N GLY A 56 3.69 11.21 7.64
CA GLY A 56 2.29 11.39 8.02
C GLY A 56 2.04 11.41 9.54
N THR A 57 3.04 11.08 10.36
CA THR A 57 2.95 11.13 11.82
C THR A 57 3.87 12.22 12.35
N PRO A 58 3.34 13.39 12.77
CA PRO A 58 4.15 14.48 13.30
C PRO A 58 5.11 13.98 14.40
N GLY A 59 6.41 14.26 14.25
CA GLY A 59 7.43 13.89 15.22
C GLY A 59 7.91 12.43 15.15
N ALA A 60 7.53 11.65 14.13
CA ALA A 60 7.99 10.26 14.00
C ALA A 60 9.49 10.14 13.72
N TYR A 61 10.04 11.05 12.92
CA TYR A 61 11.47 11.08 12.63
C TYR A 61 12.29 11.38 13.90
N GLU A 62 11.90 12.41 14.66
CA GLU A 62 12.58 12.80 15.91
C GLU A 62 12.52 11.68 16.94
N ARG A 63 11.36 11.05 17.13
CA ARG A 63 11.21 9.90 18.03
C ARG A 63 12.05 8.70 17.61
N THR A 64 12.19 8.46 16.31
CA THR A 64 13.03 7.38 15.79
C THR A 64 14.51 7.65 16.07
N GLN A 65 14.96 8.87 15.81
CA GLN A 65 16.34 9.29 16.10
C GLN A 65 16.64 9.22 17.60
N GLU A 66 15.68 9.58 18.44
CA GLU A 66 15.80 9.47 19.90
C GLU A 66 15.90 8.01 20.35
N GLY A 67 15.06 7.12 19.81
CA GLY A 67 15.14 5.67 20.09
C GLY A 67 16.48 5.05 19.68
N ILE A 68 17.03 5.45 18.53
CA ILE A 68 18.38 5.04 18.09
C ILE A 68 19.45 5.52 19.09
N ALA A 69 19.31 6.74 19.61
CA ALA A 69 20.25 7.29 20.58
C ALA A 69 20.15 6.58 21.95
N GLN A 70 18.94 6.27 22.43
CA GLN A 70 18.69 5.51 23.66
C GLN A 70 19.28 4.10 23.56
N ALA A 71 19.08 3.41 22.44
CA ALA A 71 19.66 2.08 22.19
C ALA A 71 21.19 2.11 22.25
N ARG A 72 21.84 3.13 21.68
CA ARG A 72 23.30 3.30 21.76
C ARG A 72 23.81 3.58 23.17
N ARG A 73 23.00 4.18 24.03
CA ARG A 73 23.32 4.39 25.45
C ARG A 73 23.01 3.17 26.33
N GLY A 74 22.45 2.09 25.76
CA GLY A 74 22.06 0.89 26.50
C GLY A 74 20.78 1.06 27.33
N GLU A 75 19.96 2.06 27.00
CA GLU A 75 18.70 2.37 27.71
C GLU A 75 17.51 1.54 27.19
N GLY A 76 17.75 0.59 26.27
CA GLY A 76 16.72 -0.31 25.74
C GLY A 76 16.42 -1.49 26.67
N THR A 77 15.21 -2.03 26.56
CA THR A 77 14.80 -3.28 27.24
C THR A 77 15.30 -4.49 26.46
N SER A 78 15.82 -5.51 27.17
CA SER A 78 16.19 -6.79 26.55
C SER A 78 14.96 -7.48 25.97
N LEU A 79 15.11 -8.16 24.83
CA LEU A 79 14.02 -8.95 24.24
C LEU A 79 13.46 -10.00 25.21
N ASP A 80 14.31 -10.55 26.09
CA ASP A 80 13.91 -11.52 27.10
C ASP A 80 13.08 -10.89 28.25
N ASP A 81 13.13 -9.56 28.38
CA ASP A 81 12.40 -8.79 29.39
C ASP A 81 11.09 -8.17 28.85
N LEU A 82 10.81 -8.33 27.54
CA LEU A 82 9.53 -7.99 26.95
C LEU A 82 8.54 -9.15 27.19
N ALA A 83 7.56 -8.92 28.07
CA ALA A 83 6.50 -9.85 28.42
C ALA A 83 5.52 -10.18 27.28
#